data_AF-W6RLE4-F1
#
_entry.id   AF-W6RLE4-F1
#
_cell.length_a   1.000
_cell.length_b   1.000
_cell.length_c   1.000
_cell.angle_alpha   90.00
_cell.angle_beta   90.00
_cell.angle_gamma   90.00
#
_symmetry.space_group_name_H-M   'P 1'
#
loop_
_entity.id
_entity.type
_entity.pdbx_description
1 polymer ?
#
loop_
_entity_poly.entity_id
_entity_poly.type
_entity_poly.pdbx_seq_one_letter_code
_entity_poly.pdbx_strand_id
1 'polypeptide(L)' 'MGWKTPKIEYVNGYKIVEVDGPTFKVYDGDRQRGDNFSYPGEAAAYATSLPKRDPSRR' A
#
# COMPACT_ATOMS: atom_id res chain seq x y z
N MET A 1 6.78 7.93 23.64
CA MET A 1 7.11 7.69 22.21
C MET A 1 5.87 7.07 21.59
N GLY A 2 5.05 7.85 20.91
CA GLY A 2 3.73 7.42 20.41
C GLY A 2 3.89 6.69 19.08
N TRP A 3 3.98 5.37 19.13
CA TRP A 3 3.93 4.50 17.96
C TRP A 3 2.50 4.58 17.43
N LYS A 4 2.30 5.44 16.43
CA LYS A 4 1.04 5.55 15.73
C LYS A 4 0.88 4.24 14.97
N THR A 5 -0.12 3.45 15.35
CA THR A 5 -0.36 2.14 14.75
C THR A 5 -0.46 2.31 13.23
N PRO A 6 0.44 1.70 12.43
CA PRO A 6 0.43 1.88 10.99
C PRO A 6 -0.91 1.35 10.44
N LYS A 7 -1.63 2.20 9.71
CA LYS A 7 -2.87 1.77 9.05
C LYS A 7 -2.49 0.92 7.84
N ILE A 8 -3.04 -0.29 7.79
CA ILE A 8 -2.82 -1.23 6.69
C ILE A 8 -4.13 -1.38 5.94
N GLU A 9 -4.12 -1.08 4.66
CA GLU A 9 -5.25 -1.27 3.75
C GLU A 9 -4.83 -2.18 2.59
N TYR A 10 -5.74 -2.98 2.05
CA TYR A 10 -5.45 -3.82 0.89
C TYR A 10 -6.30 -3.37 -0.28
N VAL A 11 -5.63 -2.93 -1.35
CA VAL A 11 -6.27 -2.43 -2.57
C VAL A 11 -5.71 -3.19 -3.75
N ASN A 12 -6.59 -3.79 -4.55
CA ASN A 12 -6.20 -4.49 -5.79
C ASN A 12 -5.19 -5.65 -5.62
N GLY A 13 -5.12 -6.22 -4.41
CA GLY A 13 -4.14 -7.26 -4.03
C GLY A 13 -2.81 -6.71 -3.47
N TYR A 14 -2.68 -5.38 -3.39
CA TYR A 14 -1.52 -4.70 -2.83
C TYR A 14 -1.84 -4.14 -1.45
N LYS A 15 -0.86 -4.26 -0.55
CA LYS A 15 -0.91 -3.81 0.83
C LYS A 15 -0.41 -2.37 0.94
N ILE A 16 -1.28 -1.43 1.21
CA ILE A 16 -0.96 -0.05 1.52
C ILE A 16 -0.69 0.06 3.03
N VAL A 17 0.43 0.67 3.40
CA VAL A 17 0.83 0.87 4.79
C VAL A 17 1.09 2.36 5.03
N GLU A 18 0.33 2.97 5.94
CA GLU A 18 0.62 4.30 6.49
C GLU A 18 1.81 4.18 7.46
N VAL A 19 2.92 4.84 7.13
CA VAL A 19 4.10 4.96 8.00
C VAL A 19 4.10 6.33 8.69
N ASP A 20 4.96 6.53 9.69
CA ASP A 20 5.01 7.71 10.55
C ASP A 20 5.01 9.04 9.74
N GLY A 21 3.87 9.74 9.72
CA GLY A 21 3.62 10.94 8.91
C GLY A 21 2.47 10.77 7.90
N PRO A 22 2.22 11.75 7.01
CA PRO A 22 1.30 11.59 5.88
C PRO A 22 2.01 10.80 4.78
N THR A 23 2.46 9.58 5.07
CA THR A 23 3.23 8.78 4.11
C THR A 23 2.67 7.38 4.02
N PHE A 24 2.35 6.98 2.79
CA PHE A 24 1.76 5.69 2.47
C PHE A 24 2.70 4.94 1.54
N LYS A 25 2.91 3.66 1.85
CA LYS A 25 3.77 2.78 1.07
C LYS A 25 2.94 1.62 0.55
N VAL A 26 2.97 1.39 -0.75
CA VAL A 26 2.31 0.25 -1.36
C VAL A 26 3.28 -0.93 -1.35
N TYR A 27 2.79 -2.10 -0.96
CA TYR A 27 3.53 -3.34 -0.88
C TYR A 27 2.81 -4.40 -1.69
N ASP A 28 3.59 -5.18 -2.41
CA ASP A 28 3.18 -6.38 -3.10
C ASP A 28 3.61 -7.60 -2.30
N GLY A 29 2.80 -8.02 -1.33
CA GLY A 29 3.19 -9.02 -0.34
C GLY A 29 4.30 -8.47 0.57
N ASP A 30 5.54 -8.89 0.33
CA ASP A 30 6.72 -8.48 1.11
C ASP A 30 7.58 -7.40 0.40
N ARG A 31 7.30 -7.11 -0.88
CA ARG A 31 8.09 -6.14 -1.65
C ARG A 31 7.39 -4.80 -1.74
N GLN A 32 8.04 -3.72 -1.33
CA GLN A 32 7.53 -2.37 -1.60
C GLN A 32 7.43 -2.14 -3.12
N ARG A 33 6.31 -1.57 -3.57
CA ARG A 33 6.04 -1.20 -4.95
C ARG A 33 5.77 0.29 -5.05
N GLY A 34 6.50 0.96 -5.93
CA GLY A 34 6.35 2.39 -6.17
C GLY A 34 6.99 3.27 -5.10
N ASP A 35 6.64 4.54 -5.13
CA ASP A 35 7.16 5.59 -4.27
C ASP A 35 6.40 5.70 -2.93
N ASN A 36 6.86 6.65 -2.11
CA ASN A 36 6.20 7.04 -0.88
C ASN A 36 5.10 8.06 -1.23
N PHE A 37 3.84 7.71 -1.02
CA PHE A 37 2.71 8.57 -1.34
C PHE A 37 2.35 9.48 -0.17
N SER A 38 1.95 10.72 -0.44
CA SER A 38 1.56 11.65 0.63
C SER A 38 0.11 11.48 1.10
N TYR A 39 -0.71 10.82 0.26
CA TYR A 39 -2.13 10.61 0.51
C TYR A 39 -2.54 9.14 0.27
N PRO A 40 -3.51 8.62 1.04
CA PRO A 40 -3.96 7.24 0.89
C PRO A 40 -4.66 7.02 -0.46
N GLY A 41 -5.36 8.03 -0.97
CA GLY A 41 -6.01 7.98 -2.28
C GLY A 41 -5.03 7.81 -3.44
N GLU A 42 -3.84 8.43 -3.36
CA GLU A 42 -2.80 8.25 -4.39
C GLU A 42 -2.20 6.85 -4.34
N ALA A 43 -1.90 6.34 -3.13
CA ALA A 43 -1.42 4.98 -2.95
C ALA A 43 -2.45 3.94 -3.45
N ALA A 44 -3.73 4.18 -3.18
CA ALA A 44 -4.83 3.35 -3.66
C ALA A 44 -4.97 3.41 -5.18
N ALA A 45 -4.94 4.61 -5.77
CA ALA A 45 -4.98 4.80 -7.21
C ALA A 45 -3.81 4.10 -7.91
N TYR A 46 -2.60 4.20 -7.34
CA TYR A 46 -1.43 3.50 -7.83
C TYR A 46 -1.62 1.98 -7.74
N ALA A 47 -2.03 1.46 -6.58
CA ALA A 47 -2.32 0.04 -6.40
C ALA A 47 -3.39 -0.47 -7.38
N THR A 48 -4.44 0.31 -7.65
CA THR A 48 -5.46 -0.03 -8.66
C THR A 48 -4.97 0.07 -10.11
N SER A 49 -3.98 0.92 -10.37
CA SER A 49 -3.38 1.08 -11.70
C SER A 49 -2.39 -0.05 -12.01
N LEU A 50 -1.84 -0.69 -10.97
CA LEU A 50 -1.02 -1.89 -11.15
C LEU A 50 -1.90 -3.04 -11.68
N PRO A 51 -1.32 -3.96 -12.49
CA PRO A 51 -2.03 -5.16 -12.88
C PRO A 51 -2.52 -5.86 -11.61
N LYS A 52 -3.80 -6.25 -11.60
CA LYS A 52 -4.38 -7.02 -10.49
C LYS A 52 -3.44 -8.16 -10.19
N ARG A 53 -2.97 -8.24 -8.94
CA ARG A 53 -2.29 -9.44 -8.51
C ARG A 53 -3.37 -10.51 -8.42
N ASP A 54 -3.47 -11.29 -9.49
CA ASP A 54 -4.45 -12.36 -9.57
C ASP A 54 -4.22 -13.30 -8.38
N PRO A 55 -5.22 -13.54 -7.51
CA PRO A 55 -5.10 -14.51 -6.43
C PRO A 55 -4.97 -15.95 -6.96
N SER A 56 -5.03 -16.18 -8.28
CA SER A 56 -4.84 -17.49 -8.89
C SER A 56 -3.36 -17.80 -9.10
N ARG A 57 -2.74 -18.31 -8.04
CA ARG A 57 -1.83 -19.45 -8.21
C ARG A 57 -2.26 -20.55 -7.25
N ARG A 58 -3.39 -21.18 -7.57
CA ARG A 58 -3.65 -22.57 -7.18
C ARG A 58 -3.03 -23.50 -8.21
#